data_AF-A0A520LCL2-F1
#
_entry.id   AF-A0A520LCL2-F1
#
_cell.length_a   1.000
_cell.length_b   1.000
_cell.length_c   1.000
_cell.angle_alpha   90.00
_cell.angle_beta   90.00
_cell.angle_gamma   90.00
#
_symmetry.space_group_name_H-M   'P 1'
#
loop_
_entity.id
_entity.type
_entity.pdbx_description
1 polymer ?
#
loop_
_entity_poly.entity_id
_entity_poly.type
_entity_poly.pdbx_seq_one_letter_code
_entity_poly.pdbx_strand_id
1 'polypeptide(L)'
;MKPPFYLIVLAFLPSFSFCEIVVKGDGILQDTSLTKNEATPTKPQASKPDPAGDDLILFDNGDVMHGTFGGIQDGLLWERKDIDRPIKFSIPAIRQVVFKGSSGVVMEKETSFITLVSGDRIPGKIVSLDDKSLVVKSSVVGDLKIPREHIKSLSPNPFDGELFYSGPYNSNGWMILDYRKTKEKDEAKEIAGEEKKPKKEVVQENGKVKEESSAWIHSGASFYSLDNRALVYPDANMPDIGRLKFKAKWKGRLNLTLALHSDFTRVLPAEKKEEPKAEEAEEIEDGEKPKAEGEQKPRKKEQPEKQDPAPLQKERLVDFRKNNAFQNIAWINPSKRTHADMFGTGYTMTLYSSYPNLSRNYFSETGVARTQRMASVRSNISLSEGGDAEIEIRYNRKESLMILFINGTYAAQWNDLGGFPGDGTGFGIVNNTSNARVRISEVMITSWNGMTDSANSMIHPDRDLVLLGNGTDRFSGQVIEIKDGVALLKSAYMNAEIPVKDLSKIVLKKSTSTDLDSDDLSEDLTWAKEPMTIIYKPFGKIRLNPISAERNLLSGNSPFFGEITVDLSSAAMLRFTEGSPDLSDWFDDL
;
A
#
# COMPACT_ATOMS: atom_id res chain seq x y z
N MET A 1 -80.88 27.16 -0.02
CA MET A 1 -80.26 28.44 -0.43
C MET A 1 -78.74 28.32 -0.25
N LYS A 2 -77.94 28.56 -1.29
CA LYS A 2 -76.47 28.82 -1.22
C LYS A 2 -76.23 30.21 -0.54
N PRO A 3 -75.01 30.70 -0.16
CA PRO A 3 -73.60 30.34 -0.50
C PRO A 3 -72.63 30.43 0.76
N PRO A 4 -71.28 30.65 0.72
CA PRO A 4 -70.32 30.76 -0.40
C PRO A 4 -69.04 29.89 -0.32
N PHE A 5 -68.39 29.81 -1.49
CA PHE A 5 -67.07 29.28 -1.78
C PHE A 5 -65.95 30.16 -1.20
N TYR A 6 -64.88 29.54 -0.70
CA TYR A 6 -63.53 30.10 -0.71
C TYR A 6 -62.58 29.11 -1.41
N LEU A 7 -61.83 29.65 -2.36
CA LEU A 7 -60.80 28.98 -3.15
C LEU A 7 -59.54 28.84 -2.27
N ILE A 8 -59.14 27.63 -1.90
CA ILE A 8 -57.79 27.38 -1.35
C ILE A 8 -56.92 26.89 -2.50
N VAL A 9 -56.00 27.74 -2.94
CA VAL A 9 -54.90 27.37 -3.84
C VAL A 9 -53.91 26.57 -3.02
N LEU A 10 -53.93 25.24 -3.15
CA LEU A 10 -52.85 24.37 -2.68
C LEU A 10 -51.70 24.49 -3.68
N ALA A 11 -50.69 25.28 -3.34
CA ALA A 11 -49.41 25.24 -4.02
C ALA A 11 -48.69 23.93 -3.62
N PHE A 12 -48.70 22.95 -4.52
CA PHE A 12 -47.76 21.83 -4.46
C PHE A 12 -46.37 22.34 -4.84
N LEU A 13 -45.45 22.42 -3.88
CA LEU A 13 -44.02 22.47 -4.15
C LEU A 13 -43.46 21.04 -3.98
N PRO A 14 -42.86 20.44 -5.03
CA PRO A 14 -42.10 19.21 -4.87
C PRO A 14 -40.71 19.59 -4.37
N SER A 15 -40.48 19.55 -3.07
CA SER A 15 -39.11 19.54 -2.53
C SER A 15 -38.68 18.09 -2.36
N PHE A 16 -38.33 17.44 -3.47
CA PHE A 16 -37.50 16.26 -3.41
C PHE A 16 -36.09 16.70 -3.03
N SER A 17 -35.76 16.64 -1.75
CA SER A 17 -34.36 16.57 -1.32
C SER A 17 -33.85 15.21 -1.76
N PHE A 18 -32.91 15.18 -2.72
CA PHE A 18 -32.12 13.99 -2.95
C PHE A 18 -31.11 13.87 -1.81
N CYS A 19 -31.55 13.30 -0.69
CA CYS A 19 -30.64 12.66 0.25
C CYS A 19 -30.18 11.36 -0.42
N GLU A 20 -28.98 11.33 -0.97
CA GLU A 20 -28.36 10.06 -1.32
C GLU A 20 -27.77 9.47 -0.02
N ILE A 21 -28.62 8.78 0.74
CA ILE A 21 -28.12 7.73 1.62
C ILE A 21 -27.77 6.60 0.67
N VAL A 22 -26.49 6.37 0.43
CA VAL A 22 -26.04 5.19 -0.32
C VAL A 22 -26.24 3.99 0.60
N VAL A 23 -27.46 3.46 0.66
CA VAL A 23 -27.72 2.16 1.26
C VAL A 23 -27.22 1.11 0.28
N LYS A 24 -25.98 0.65 0.47
CA LYS A 24 -25.50 -0.55 -0.23
C LYS A 24 -25.84 -1.76 0.64
N GLY A 25 -26.67 -2.65 0.12
CA GLY A 25 -26.67 -4.03 0.58
C GLY A 25 -25.26 -4.61 0.41
N ASP A 26 -24.82 -5.34 1.43
CA ASP A 26 -23.58 -6.13 1.49
C ASP A 26 -22.29 -5.40 1.95
N GLY A 27 -22.38 -4.40 2.83
CA GLY A 27 -21.34 -4.08 3.84
C GLY A 27 -19.92 -3.74 3.35
N ILE A 28 -19.71 -3.54 2.04
CA ILE A 28 -18.39 -3.33 1.43
C ILE A 28 -18.33 -1.94 0.79
N LEU A 29 -17.42 -1.11 1.30
CA LEU A 29 -16.94 0.04 0.55
C LEU A 29 -16.12 -0.41 -0.65
N GLN A 30 -16.76 -0.39 -1.82
CA GLN A 30 -16.07 0.04 -3.03
C GLN A 30 -16.15 1.55 -3.10
N ASP A 31 -15.02 2.19 -3.35
CA ASP A 31 -15.00 3.55 -3.87
C ASP A 31 -15.58 3.53 -5.31
N THR A 32 -16.91 3.51 -5.42
CA THR A 32 -17.63 3.51 -6.71
C THR A 32 -17.70 4.89 -7.35
N SER A 33 -17.00 5.89 -6.79
CA SER A 33 -16.82 7.16 -7.50
C SER A 33 -15.98 7.02 -8.79
N LEU A 34 -15.48 5.82 -9.08
CA LEU A 34 -14.46 5.54 -10.11
C LEU A 34 -14.81 4.42 -11.11
N THR A 35 -16.02 3.86 -11.10
CA THR A 35 -16.41 2.75 -12.02
C THR A 35 -17.14 3.17 -13.30
N LYS A 36 -17.35 4.46 -13.58
CA LYS A 36 -17.98 4.89 -14.85
C LYS A 36 -17.01 4.82 -16.04
N ASN A 37 -16.88 3.64 -16.62
CA ASN A 37 -16.52 3.47 -18.04
C ASN A 37 -17.79 3.56 -18.89
N GLU A 38 -18.36 4.76 -19.03
CA GLU A 38 -19.26 5.05 -20.14
C GLU A 38 -18.60 6.10 -21.03
N ALA A 39 -18.24 5.68 -22.24
CA ALA A 39 -17.84 6.57 -23.30
C ALA A 39 -19.07 7.38 -23.75
N THR A 40 -19.30 8.53 -23.13
CA THR A 40 -20.16 9.57 -23.70
C THR A 40 -19.26 10.70 -24.21
N PRO A 41 -19.42 11.17 -25.46
CA PRO A 41 -18.64 12.29 -25.98
C PRO A 41 -19.23 13.60 -25.43
N THR A 42 -19.04 13.84 -24.14
CA THR A 42 -19.33 15.14 -23.53
C THR A 42 -18.13 15.51 -22.67
N LYS A 43 -17.53 16.65 -22.99
CA LYS A 43 -16.38 17.28 -22.33
C LYS A 43 -16.35 16.97 -20.82
N PRO A 44 -15.27 16.35 -20.28
CA PRO A 44 -15.25 15.91 -18.88
C PRO A 44 -15.33 17.13 -17.96
N GLN A 45 -16.46 17.26 -17.28
CA GLN A 45 -16.58 18.15 -16.14
C GLN A 45 -16.13 17.35 -14.93
N ALA A 46 -15.04 17.79 -14.29
CA ALA A 46 -14.57 17.23 -13.03
C ALA A 46 -15.76 17.11 -12.05
N SER A 47 -15.88 15.98 -11.37
CA SER A 47 -16.79 15.84 -10.23
C SER A 47 -16.53 17.01 -9.28
N LYS A 48 -17.57 17.82 -9.03
CA LYS A 48 -17.44 18.94 -8.11
C LYS A 48 -17.09 18.37 -6.72
N PRO A 49 -16.15 19.00 -5.97
CA PRO A 49 -15.87 18.62 -4.59
C PRO A 49 -17.18 18.58 -3.80
N ASP A 50 -17.36 17.55 -2.96
CA ASP A 50 -18.50 17.49 -2.06
C ASP A 50 -18.52 18.79 -1.22
N PRO A 51 -19.58 19.61 -1.33
CA PRO A 51 -19.63 20.89 -0.63
C PRO A 51 -19.65 20.73 0.91
N ALA A 52 -19.86 19.51 1.45
CA ALA A 52 -20.08 19.24 2.87
C ALA A 52 -18.82 19.24 3.77
N GLY A 53 -17.62 19.05 3.21
CA GLY A 53 -16.34 19.01 3.96
C GLY A 53 -15.39 17.92 3.44
N ASP A 54 -14.10 18.03 3.77
CA ASP A 54 -13.07 17.13 3.23
C ASP A 54 -12.94 15.83 4.03
N ASP A 55 -13.36 15.80 5.30
CA ASP A 55 -13.22 14.61 6.15
C ASP A 55 -14.26 13.54 5.81
N LEU A 56 -13.92 12.30 6.14
CA LEU A 56 -14.80 11.14 5.96
C LEU A 56 -15.04 10.43 7.28
N ILE A 57 -16.29 10.06 7.53
CA ILE A 57 -16.64 9.06 8.53
C ILE A 57 -17.04 7.77 7.81
N LEU A 58 -16.56 6.63 8.31
CA LEU A 58 -17.00 5.29 7.93
C LEU A 58 -17.66 4.64 9.13
N PHE A 59 -18.87 4.15 8.92
CA PHE A 59 -19.67 3.44 9.90
C PHE A 59 -19.29 1.96 9.97
N ASP A 60 -19.80 1.27 10.99
CA ASP A 60 -19.68 -0.17 11.13
C ASP A 60 -20.28 -0.86 9.90
N ASN A 61 -21.52 -0.55 9.52
CA ASN A 61 -22.26 -1.11 8.39
C ASN A 61 -21.66 -0.88 6.98
N GLY A 62 -20.50 -0.25 6.88
CA GLY A 62 -19.84 0.08 5.62
C GLY A 62 -20.27 1.40 4.97
N ASP A 63 -21.24 2.13 5.52
CA ASP A 63 -21.65 3.42 4.97
C ASP A 63 -20.56 4.49 5.16
N VAL A 64 -20.50 5.44 4.23
CA VAL A 64 -19.58 6.59 4.29
C VAL A 64 -20.33 7.90 4.20
N MET A 65 -19.86 8.88 4.96
CA MET A 65 -20.39 10.24 4.90
C MET A 65 -19.25 11.26 4.89
N HIS A 66 -19.33 12.25 4.01
CA HIS A 66 -18.46 13.43 4.02
C HIS A 66 -18.95 14.46 5.05
N GLY A 67 -18.02 15.27 5.56
CA GLY A 67 -18.30 16.34 6.49
C GLY A 67 -17.04 16.85 7.16
N THR A 68 -17.17 17.30 8.40
CA THR A 68 -16.07 17.76 9.25
C THR A 68 -16.24 17.17 10.64
N PHE A 69 -15.15 16.69 11.23
CA PHE A 69 -15.18 16.21 12.61
C PHE A 69 -15.45 17.38 13.58
N GLY A 70 -16.57 17.34 14.29
CA GLY A 70 -17.01 18.37 15.23
C GLY A 70 -16.57 18.14 16.68
N GLY A 71 -16.16 16.91 17.03
CA GLY A 71 -15.70 16.56 18.37
C GLY A 71 -16.35 15.28 18.93
N ILE A 72 -16.14 15.04 20.23
CA ILE A 72 -16.73 13.93 20.97
C ILE A 72 -17.36 14.48 22.25
N GLN A 73 -18.68 14.35 22.36
CA GLN A 73 -19.48 14.73 23.53
C GLN A 73 -20.67 13.78 23.65
N ASP A 74 -20.52 12.73 24.48
CA ASP A 74 -21.53 11.67 24.65
C ASP A 74 -21.91 10.99 23.30
N GLY A 75 -20.96 10.95 22.37
CA GLY A 75 -21.14 10.57 20.96
C GLY A 75 -20.20 11.38 20.08
N LEU A 76 -20.03 10.99 18.82
CA LEU A 76 -19.22 11.73 17.85
C LEU A 76 -20.09 12.80 17.17
N LEU A 77 -19.61 14.04 17.17
CA LEU A 77 -20.25 15.16 16.50
C LEU A 77 -19.71 15.29 15.08
N TRP A 78 -20.60 15.36 14.10
CA TRP A 78 -20.28 15.44 12.68
C TRP A 78 -20.96 16.67 12.07
N GLU A 79 -20.16 17.57 11.53
CA GLU A 79 -20.64 18.81 10.93
C GLU A 79 -20.71 18.68 9.42
N ARG A 80 -21.72 19.30 8.81
CA ARG A 80 -21.86 19.41 7.36
C ARG A 80 -22.40 20.78 7.00
N LYS A 81 -21.91 21.36 5.90
CA LYS A 81 -22.33 22.71 5.48
C LYS A 81 -23.79 22.80 5.01
N ASP A 82 -24.40 21.67 4.67
CA ASP A 82 -25.79 21.55 4.24
C ASP A 82 -26.78 21.25 5.39
N ILE A 83 -26.29 21.16 6.63
CA ILE A 83 -27.11 20.87 7.82
C ILE A 83 -26.75 21.86 8.94
N ASP A 84 -27.73 22.65 9.37
CA ASP A 84 -27.53 23.74 10.36
C ASP A 84 -27.11 23.26 11.77
N ARG A 85 -27.17 21.96 12.04
CA ARG A 85 -26.85 21.37 13.35
C ARG A 85 -25.92 20.16 13.18
N PRO A 86 -24.91 19.99 14.05
CA PRO A 86 -24.07 18.79 14.03
C PRO A 86 -24.92 17.52 14.21
N ILE A 87 -24.62 16.49 13.41
CA ILE A 87 -25.19 15.16 13.57
C ILE A 87 -24.41 14.45 14.68
N LYS A 88 -25.13 13.81 15.61
CA LYS A 88 -24.52 13.03 16.69
C LYS A 88 -24.62 11.54 16.38
N PHE A 89 -23.47 10.89 16.26
CA PHE A 89 -23.36 9.45 16.02
C PHE A 89 -22.90 8.69 17.29
N SER A 90 -23.41 7.48 17.45
CA SER A 90 -22.96 6.55 18.49
C SER A 90 -21.56 6.06 18.15
N ILE A 91 -20.58 6.18 19.07
CA ILE A 91 -19.19 5.75 18.83
C ILE A 91 -19.09 4.27 18.42
N PRO A 92 -19.83 3.32 19.06
CA PRO A 92 -19.84 1.92 18.63
C PRO A 92 -20.23 1.70 17.15
N ALA A 93 -21.02 2.59 16.55
CA ALA A 93 -21.41 2.50 15.14
C ALA A 93 -20.37 3.10 14.19
N ILE A 94 -19.25 3.61 14.71
CA ILE A 94 -18.24 4.32 13.93
C ILE A 94 -16.99 3.46 13.91
N ARG A 95 -16.46 3.25 12.71
CA ARG A 95 -15.24 2.48 12.51
C ARG A 95 -14.02 3.38 12.42
N GLN A 96 -14.11 4.43 11.61
CA GLN A 96 -13.02 5.35 11.41
C GLN A 96 -13.52 6.75 11.04
N VAL A 97 -12.70 7.74 11.37
CA VAL A 97 -12.73 9.09 10.81
C VAL A 97 -11.42 9.32 10.08
N VAL A 98 -11.48 9.74 8.82
CA VAL A 98 -10.31 10.03 7.98
C VAL A 98 -10.24 11.54 7.75
N PHE A 99 -9.13 12.15 8.16
CA PHE A 99 -8.92 13.58 8.01
C PHE A 99 -8.24 13.87 6.66
N LYS A 100 -8.98 14.29 5.63
CA LYS A 100 -8.38 14.54 4.29
C LYS A 100 -7.65 15.88 4.22
N GLY A 101 -8.00 16.85 5.07
CA GLY A 101 -7.30 18.14 5.17
C GLY A 101 -6.03 18.11 6.03
N SER A 102 -5.69 16.99 6.66
CA SER A 102 -4.54 16.88 7.57
C SER A 102 -3.21 17.03 6.82
N SER A 103 -2.45 18.09 7.14
CA SER A 103 -1.11 18.36 6.59
C SER A 103 -0.03 17.37 7.06
N GLY A 104 -0.41 16.33 7.83
CA GLY A 104 0.52 15.41 8.48
C GLY A 104 1.24 16.10 9.65
N VAL A 105 1.95 15.33 10.47
CA VAL A 105 2.84 15.92 11.46
C VAL A 105 3.98 16.59 10.69
N VAL A 106 4.16 17.89 10.90
CA VAL A 106 5.36 18.57 10.42
C VAL A 106 6.54 17.92 11.13
N MET A 107 7.25 17.07 10.40
CA MET A 107 8.45 16.43 10.90
C MET A 107 9.52 17.51 11.02
N GLU A 108 9.79 17.94 12.24
CA GLU A 108 11.04 18.63 12.51
C GLU A 108 12.18 17.70 12.10
N LYS A 109 13.28 18.29 11.62
CA LYS A 109 14.43 17.55 11.07
C LYS A 109 15.01 16.52 12.06
N GLU A 110 14.71 16.66 13.35
CA GLU A 110 15.21 15.82 14.44
C GLU A 110 14.08 15.14 15.25
N THR A 111 12.88 14.99 14.68
CA THR A 111 11.77 14.30 15.37
C THR A 111 12.12 12.85 15.66
N SER A 112 12.24 12.54 16.95
CA SER A 112 12.46 11.17 17.44
C SER A 112 11.15 10.42 17.57
N PHE A 113 11.25 9.08 17.61
CA PHE A 113 10.12 8.20 17.84
C PHE A 113 10.30 7.37 19.09
N ILE A 114 9.35 7.52 20.00
CA ILE A 114 9.31 6.74 21.24
C ILE A 114 8.34 5.60 21.00
N THR A 115 8.83 4.36 21.05
CA THR A 115 8.00 3.16 20.97
C THR A 115 7.78 2.63 22.37
N LEU A 116 6.51 2.53 22.76
CA LEU A 116 6.13 1.92 24.04
C LEU A 116 6.10 0.40 23.95
N VAL A 117 6.10 -0.26 25.11
CA VAL A 117 5.86 -1.71 25.25
C VAL A 117 4.50 -2.11 24.67
N SER A 118 3.51 -1.21 24.73
CA SER A 118 2.20 -1.37 24.10
C SER A 118 2.26 -1.44 22.57
N GLY A 119 3.32 -0.92 21.94
CA GLY A 119 3.45 -0.73 20.50
C GLY A 119 2.97 0.64 19.99
N ASP A 120 2.51 1.52 20.89
CA ASP A 120 2.26 2.92 20.58
C ASP A 120 3.58 3.62 20.21
N ARG A 121 3.48 4.58 19.29
CA ARG A 121 4.60 5.31 18.70
C ARG A 121 4.31 6.80 18.79
N ILE A 122 5.08 7.49 19.63
CA ILE A 122 4.93 8.92 19.88
C ILE A 122 6.03 9.68 19.13
N PRO A 123 5.70 10.56 18.18
CA PRO A 123 6.66 11.48 17.60
C PRO A 123 6.96 12.60 18.60
N GLY A 124 8.23 12.93 18.80
CA GLY A 124 8.63 14.04 19.66
C GLY A 124 10.13 14.14 19.87
N LYS A 125 10.57 15.23 20.49
CA LYS A 125 11.96 15.44 20.88
C LYS A 125 12.22 14.81 22.25
N ILE A 126 13.25 13.96 22.33
CA ILE A 126 13.77 13.45 23.60
C ILE A 126 14.46 14.61 24.33
N VAL A 127 13.98 14.97 25.51
CA VAL A 127 14.58 16.01 26.36
C VAL A 127 15.56 15.40 27.34
N SER A 128 15.12 14.38 28.07
CA SER A 128 15.96 13.67 29.02
C SER A 128 15.48 12.24 29.25
N LEU A 129 16.40 11.38 29.69
CA LEU A 129 16.12 10.04 30.17
C LEU A 129 16.94 9.83 31.44
N ASP A 130 16.33 9.28 32.48
CA ASP A 130 17.01 8.82 33.70
C ASP A 130 16.63 7.36 34.00
N ASP A 131 16.94 6.88 35.21
CA ASP A 131 16.62 5.53 35.66
C ASP A 131 15.12 5.27 35.84
N LYS A 132 14.31 6.33 35.96
CA LYS A 132 12.87 6.26 36.26
C LYS A 132 11.98 6.63 35.09
N SER A 133 12.38 7.58 34.26
CA SER A 133 11.50 8.17 33.26
C SER A 133 12.21 8.82 32.08
N LEU A 134 11.48 8.93 30.97
CA LEU A 134 11.81 9.73 29.81
C LEU A 134 10.95 10.99 29.79
N VAL A 135 11.56 12.14 29.53
CA VAL A 135 10.86 13.40 29.25
C VAL A 135 10.89 13.67 27.75
N VAL A 136 9.72 13.89 27.16
CA VAL A 136 9.54 14.12 25.73
C VAL A 136 8.74 15.39 25.51
N LYS A 137 9.14 16.20 24.52
CA LYS A 137 8.30 17.27 23.99
C LYS A 137 7.72 16.84 22.66
N SER A 138 6.40 16.82 22.56
CA SER A 138 5.70 16.41 21.36
C SER A 138 4.71 17.47 20.90
N SER A 139 4.64 17.69 19.60
CA SER A 139 3.62 18.54 18.99
C SER A 139 2.22 17.94 19.05
N VAL A 140 2.08 16.62 19.27
CA VAL A 140 0.78 15.93 19.26
C VAL A 140 0.26 15.57 20.65
N VAL A 141 1.11 15.50 21.67
CA VAL A 141 0.74 15.14 23.05
C VAL A 141 1.29 16.10 24.11
N GLY A 142 1.99 17.16 23.70
CA GLY A 142 2.63 18.10 24.61
C GLY A 142 3.85 17.54 25.33
N ASP A 143 4.11 18.07 26.53
CA ASP A 143 5.21 17.64 27.38
C ASP A 143 4.78 16.38 28.14
N LEU A 144 5.46 15.26 27.87
CA LEU A 144 5.19 13.97 28.49
C LEU A 144 6.35 13.51 29.37
N LYS A 145 6.00 12.95 30.53
CA LYS A 145 6.91 12.18 31.37
C LYS A 145 6.46 10.72 31.37
N ILE A 146 7.21 9.86 30.70
CA ILE A 146 6.86 8.45 30.49
C ILE A 146 7.72 7.60 31.44
N PRO A 147 7.13 6.73 32.28
CA PRO A 147 7.90 5.77 33.07
C PRO A 147 8.84 4.96 32.18
N ARG A 148 10.09 4.76 32.62
CA ARG A 148 11.12 4.08 31.82
C ARG A 148 10.68 2.67 31.45
N GLU A 149 9.93 2.00 32.33
CA GLU A 149 9.42 0.65 32.12
C GLU A 149 8.31 0.54 31.05
N HIS A 150 7.68 1.66 30.68
CA HIS A 150 6.70 1.66 29.59
C HIS A 150 7.37 1.76 28.21
N ILE A 151 8.69 1.97 28.15
CA ILE A 151 9.42 2.27 26.92
C ILE A 151 10.09 1.00 26.39
N LYS A 152 9.78 0.66 25.14
CA LYS A 152 10.42 -0.44 24.42
C LYS A 152 11.70 0.02 23.72
N SER A 153 11.61 1.13 23.00
CA SER A 153 12.76 1.68 22.27
C SER A 153 12.60 3.16 21.95
N LEU A 154 13.74 3.83 21.79
CA LEU A 154 13.85 5.19 21.30
C LEU A 154 14.49 5.15 19.91
N SER A 155 13.95 5.86 18.94
CA SER A 155 14.54 6.02 17.62
C SER A 155 14.72 7.50 17.31
N PRO A 156 15.87 8.10 17.67
CA PRO A 156 16.15 9.50 17.38
C PRO A 156 16.15 9.82 15.88
N ASN A 157 16.59 8.87 15.06
CA ASN A 157 16.46 8.89 13.61
C ASN A 157 15.61 7.70 13.14
N PRO A 158 14.28 7.79 13.16
CA PRO A 158 13.36 6.67 12.92
C PRO A 158 13.45 6.04 11.53
N PHE A 159 13.94 6.80 10.55
CA PHE A 159 13.96 6.39 9.15
C PHE A 159 15.35 5.96 8.68
N ASP A 160 16.38 6.14 9.51
CA ASP A 160 17.79 5.85 9.16
C ASP A 160 18.23 6.53 7.85
N GLY A 161 17.55 7.63 7.47
CA GLY A 161 17.62 8.21 6.13
C GLY A 161 16.44 9.12 5.78
N GLU A 162 16.41 9.58 4.53
CA GLU A 162 15.32 10.35 3.95
C GLU A 162 14.08 9.47 3.75
N LEU A 163 12.90 10.01 4.06
CA LEU A 163 11.61 9.33 3.84
C LEU A 163 11.06 9.70 2.46
N PHE A 164 10.88 8.71 1.60
CA PHE A 164 10.31 8.88 0.25
C PHE A 164 8.79 8.63 0.24
N TYR A 165 8.33 7.68 1.07
CA TYR A 165 6.92 7.33 1.17
C TYR A 165 6.57 6.80 2.56
N SER A 166 5.38 7.17 3.04
CA SER A 166 4.71 6.50 4.16
C SER A 166 3.21 6.40 3.92
N GLY A 167 2.63 5.23 4.15
CA GLY A 167 1.20 5.00 3.99
C GLY A 167 0.81 3.53 4.01
N PRO A 168 -0.29 3.13 3.35
CA PRO A 168 -1.22 3.98 2.61
C PRO A 168 -2.24 4.64 3.55
N TYR A 169 -2.12 5.93 3.84
CA TYR A 169 -3.13 6.66 4.63
C TYR A 169 -4.43 6.89 3.87
N ASN A 170 -4.31 7.00 2.55
CA ASN A 170 -5.40 7.04 1.57
C ASN A 170 -4.98 6.18 0.37
N SER A 171 -5.88 6.04 -0.59
CA SER A 171 -5.66 5.26 -1.81
C SER A 171 -4.99 6.05 -2.95
N ASN A 172 -4.60 7.31 -2.71
CA ASN A 172 -4.12 8.20 -3.76
C ASN A 172 -2.79 7.70 -4.35
N GLY A 173 -2.70 7.70 -5.68
CA GLY A 173 -1.52 7.25 -6.43
C GLY A 173 -1.37 5.72 -6.53
N TRP A 174 -2.21 4.96 -5.82
CA TRP A 174 -2.28 3.51 -5.99
C TRP A 174 -3.21 3.13 -7.14
N MET A 175 -2.84 2.06 -7.85
CA MET A 175 -3.57 1.58 -9.03
C MET A 175 -3.70 0.05 -8.99
N ILE A 176 -4.80 -0.48 -9.52
CA ILE A 176 -4.96 -1.89 -9.85
C ILE A 176 -4.67 -2.07 -11.34
N LEU A 177 -3.79 -3.01 -11.68
CA LEU A 177 -3.58 -3.43 -13.05
C LEU A 177 -4.59 -4.54 -13.42
N ASP A 178 -5.55 -4.20 -14.27
CA ASP A 178 -6.58 -5.11 -14.76
C ASP A 178 -6.19 -5.83 -16.04
N TYR A 179 -7.02 -6.81 -16.39
CA TYR A 179 -6.96 -7.50 -17.67
C TYR A 179 -7.58 -6.68 -18.80
N ARG A 180 -6.97 -6.73 -19.98
CA ARG A 180 -7.61 -6.21 -21.19
C ARG A 180 -8.83 -7.05 -21.53
N LYS A 181 -9.97 -6.38 -21.74
CA LYS A 181 -11.09 -6.96 -22.48
C LYS A 181 -10.68 -7.06 -23.94
N THR A 182 -10.58 -8.28 -24.46
CA THR A 182 -10.40 -8.51 -25.90
C THR A 182 -11.65 -8.03 -26.64
N LYS A 183 -11.63 -6.80 -27.16
CA LYS A 183 -12.66 -6.30 -28.10
C LYS A 183 -12.45 -6.84 -29.53
N GLU A 184 -11.30 -7.45 -29.82
CA GLU A 184 -10.86 -7.74 -31.19
C GLU A 184 -11.57 -8.91 -31.90
N LYS A 185 -12.48 -9.65 -31.24
CA LYS A 185 -13.19 -10.77 -31.91
C LYS A 185 -14.63 -10.49 -32.31
N ASP A 186 -15.27 -9.47 -31.75
CA ASP A 186 -16.67 -9.18 -32.05
C ASP A 186 -16.80 -8.16 -33.19
N GLU A 187 -15.92 -7.16 -33.26
CA GLU A 187 -15.94 -6.16 -34.36
C GLU A 187 -15.47 -6.76 -35.71
N ALA A 188 -14.62 -7.80 -35.69
CA ALA A 188 -14.15 -8.46 -36.90
C ALA A 188 -15.20 -9.40 -37.53
N LYS A 189 -16.23 -9.80 -36.78
CA LYS A 189 -17.33 -10.64 -37.29
C LYS A 189 -18.53 -9.85 -37.80
N GLU A 190 -18.66 -8.56 -37.45
CA GLU A 190 -19.73 -7.71 -37.99
C GLU A 190 -19.45 -7.18 -39.40
N ILE A 191 -18.18 -7.21 -39.87
CA ILE A 191 -17.80 -6.72 -41.20
C ILE A 191 -17.78 -7.86 -42.26
N ALA A 192 -17.70 -9.12 -41.84
CA ALA A 192 -17.80 -10.26 -42.75
C ALA A 192 -19.26 -10.74 -42.82
N GLY A 193 -20.01 -10.18 -43.77
CA GLY A 193 -21.40 -10.54 -44.01
C GLY A 193 -21.58 -12.02 -44.32
N GLU A 194 -22.44 -12.69 -43.54
CA GLU A 194 -23.15 -13.88 -43.97
C GLU A 194 -24.64 -13.72 -43.64
N GLU A 195 -25.44 -13.92 -44.69
CA GLU A 195 -26.89 -13.77 -44.68
C GLU A 195 -27.60 -14.79 -43.78
N LYS A 196 -28.67 -14.33 -43.15
CA LYS A 196 -29.52 -15.06 -42.20
C LYS A 196 -30.17 -16.32 -42.78
N LYS A 197 -30.32 -17.35 -41.93
CA LYS A 197 -31.59 -18.11 -41.81
C LYS A 197 -31.99 -18.29 -40.33
N PRO A 198 -33.29 -18.27 -39.98
CA PRO A 198 -33.73 -17.98 -38.61
C PRO A 198 -34.17 -19.20 -37.78
N LYS A 199 -34.26 -18.94 -36.46
CA LYS A 199 -34.94 -19.65 -35.35
C LYS A 199 -34.09 -20.63 -34.52
N LYS A 200 -33.86 -20.27 -33.25
CA LYS A 200 -34.86 -20.37 -32.17
C LYS A 200 -34.56 -19.35 -31.08
N GLU A 201 -35.61 -18.69 -30.63
CA GLU A 201 -35.63 -17.80 -29.46
C GLU A 201 -35.14 -18.57 -28.23
N VAL A 202 -34.01 -18.14 -27.68
CA VAL A 202 -33.74 -18.30 -26.26
C VAL A 202 -33.91 -16.92 -25.66
N VAL A 203 -34.82 -16.87 -24.69
CA VAL A 203 -35.23 -15.72 -23.90
C VAL A 203 -34.01 -14.89 -23.50
N GLN A 204 -34.02 -13.62 -23.90
CA GLN A 204 -33.16 -12.59 -23.35
C GLN A 204 -33.52 -12.44 -21.87
N GLU A 205 -32.68 -13.00 -20.99
CA GLU A 205 -32.65 -12.58 -19.60
C GLU A 205 -31.75 -11.35 -19.52
N ASN A 206 -32.36 -10.24 -19.10
CA ASN A 206 -31.81 -8.90 -19.05
C ASN A 206 -30.36 -8.86 -18.54
N GLY A 207 -29.49 -8.24 -19.32
CA GLY A 207 -28.11 -7.94 -18.95
C GLY A 207 -28.05 -7.07 -17.70
N LYS A 208 -27.84 -7.71 -16.55
CA LYS A 208 -27.12 -7.09 -15.44
C LYS A 208 -25.64 -7.20 -15.79
N VAL A 209 -25.03 -6.08 -16.18
CA VAL A 209 -23.57 -5.94 -16.07
C VAL A 209 -23.24 -6.18 -14.61
N LYS A 210 -22.67 -7.35 -14.28
CA LYS A 210 -22.12 -7.62 -12.95
C LYS A 210 -21.04 -6.55 -12.74
N GLU A 211 -21.24 -5.64 -11.79
CA GLU A 211 -20.16 -4.74 -11.33
C GLU A 211 -18.94 -5.61 -11.03
N GLU A 212 -17.86 -5.45 -11.79
CA GLU A 212 -16.62 -6.19 -11.55
C GLU A 212 -16.08 -5.77 -10.18
N SER A 213 -16.02 -6.73 -9.25
CA SER A 213 -15.51 -6.45 -7.91
C SER A 213 -14.05 -5.99 -7.98
N SER A 214 -13.67 -4.98 -7.19
CA SER A 214 -12.29 -4.51 -7.11
C SER A 214 -11.36 -5.61 -6.57
N ALA A 215 -10.17 -5.77 -7.15
CA ALA A 215 -9.14 -6.71 -6.69
C ALA A 215 -8.59 -6.40 -5.31
N TRP A 216 -8.61 -5.12 -4.95
CA TRP A 216 -8.06 -4.59 -3.72
C TRP A 216 -9.01 -3.52 -3.17
N ILE A 217 -9.10 -3.45 -1.85
CA ILE A 217 -9.89 -2.43 -1.15
C ILE A 217 -8.96 -1.67 -0.21
N HIS A 218 -9.04 -0.34 -0.22
CA HIS A 218 -8.39 0.51 0.77
C HIS A 218 -9.34 0.78 1.94
N SER A 219 -8.90 0.52 3.17
CA SER A 219 -9.65 0.82 4.39
C SER A 219 -8.72 0.89 5.60
N GLY A 220 -8.93 1.83 6.55
CA GLY A 220 -8.19 1.84 7.81
C GLY A 220 -6.67 2.02 7.68
N ALA A 221 -6.25 2.82 6.69
CA ALA A 221 -4.86 3.00 6.28
C ALA A 221 -4.18 1.67 5.86
N SER A 222 -4.91 0.82 5.15
CA SER A 222 -4.45 -0.51 4.72
C SER A 222 -5.11 -0.90 3.40
N PHE A 223 -4.45 -1.77 2.63
CA PHE A 223 -5.06 -2.45 1.50
C PHE A 223 -5.38 -3.90 1.84
N TYR A 224 -6.49 -4.41 1.33
CA TYR A 224 -6.95 -5.79 1.49
C TYR A 224 -7.12 -6.42 0.12
N SER A 225 -6.51 -7.59 -0.11
CA SER A 225 -6.65 -8.33 -1.35
C SER A 225 -7.97 -9.08 -1.39
N LEU A 226 -8.62 -9.06 -2.56
CA LEU A 226 -9.80 -9.84 -2.90
C LEU A 226 -9.53 -10.83 -4.04
N ASP A 227 -8.55 -10.56 -4.90
CA ASP A 227 -8.12 -11.46 -5.96
C ASP A 227 -6.60 -11.33 -6.26
N ASN A 228 -6.19 -11.83 -7.43
CA ASN A 228 -4.79 -11.92 -7.84
C ASN A 228 -4.30 -10.82 -8.80
N ARG A 229 -5.07 -9.75 -9.02
CA ARG A 229 -4.62 -8.61 -9.83
C ARG A 229 -3.64 -7.75 -9.03
N ALA A 230 -2.74 -7.07 -9.73
CA ALA A 230 -1.66 -6.33 -9.10
C ALA A 230 -2.12 -4.98 -8.56
N LEU A 231 -1.74 -4.67 -7.33
CA LEU A 231 -1.81 -3.35 -6.73
C LEU A 231 -0.45 -2.67 -6.88
N VAL A 232 -0.39 -1.50 -7.51
CA VAL A 232 0.87 -0.82 -7.85
C VAL A 232 0.88 0.63 -7.39
N TYR A 233 2.08 1.12 -7.08
CA TYR A 233 2.38 2.51 -6.77
C TYR A 233 3.52 2.96 -7.70
N PRO A 234 3.20 3.49 -8.89
CA PRO A 234 4.20 3.76 -9.93
C PRO A 234 5.17 4.89 -9.57
N ASP A 235 4.69 5.92 -8.87
CA ASP A 235 5.50 7.06 -8.39
C ASP A 235 6.11 6.79 -7.00
N ALA A 236 6.49 5.54 -6.72
CA ALA A 236 7.08 5.19 -5.42
C ALA A 236 8.42 5.90 -5.14
N ASN A 237 9.08 6.44 -6.18
CA ASN A 237 10.35 7.15 -6.08
C ASN A 237 11.39 6.38 -5.23
N MET A 238 11.42 5.05 -5.38
CA MET A 238 12.36 4.22 -4.65
C MET A 238 13.81 4.66 -4.96
N PRO A 239 14.62 5.04 -3.94
CA PRO A 239 15.99 5.51 -4.14
C PRO A 239 16.93 4.40 -4.62
N ASP A 240 18.16 4.71 -5.02
CA ASP A 240 19.13 3.66 -5.42
C ASP A 240 19.60 2.80 -4.24
N ILE A 241 19.66 3.38 -3.05
CA ILE A 241 20.03 2.69 -1.81
C ILE A 241 18.94 2.99 -0.80
N GLY A 242 18.19 1.96 -0.44
CA GLY A 242 16.97 2.17 0.32
C GLY A 242 16.44 0.94 1.03
N ARG A 243 15.36 1.18 1.73
CA ARG A 243 14.60 0.21 2.50
C ARG A 243 13.13 0.35 2.17
N LEU A 244 12.50 -0.76 1.80
CA LEU A 244 11.05 -0.91 1.76
C LEU A 244 10.63 -1.71 3.00
N LYS A 245 9.71 -1.19 3.79
CA LYS A 245 9.18 -1.87 4.97
C LYS A 245 7.66 -1.81 4.97
N PHE A 246 6.99 -2.90 5.33
CA PHE A 246 5.53 -2.92 5.47
C PHE A 246 5.09 -4.06 6.40
N LYS A 247 3.87 -3.97 6.93
CA LYS A 247 3.22 -5.06 7.65
C LYS A 247 2.26 -5.80 6.74
N ALA A 248 2.42 -7.12 6.67
CA ALA A 248 1.49 -8.03 6.02
C ALA A 248 0.74 -8.82 7.09
N LYS A 249 -0.58 -8.94 6.95
CA LYS A 249 -1.41 -9.90 7.69
C LYS A 249 -2.15 -10.76 6.69
N TRP A 250 -2.18 -12.07 6.87
CA TRP A 250 -2.81 -12.99 5.94
C TRP A 250 -3.64 -14.06 6.65
N LYS A 251 -4.57 -14.66 5.91
CA LYS A 251 -5.27 -15.90 6.29
C LYS A 251 -5.06 -16.93 5.18
N GLY A 252 -4.67 -18.16 5.51
CA GLY A 252 -4.26 -19.18 4.54
C GLY A 252 -2.76 -19.18 4.25
N ARG A 253 -2.32 -19.90 3.22
CA ARG A 253 -0.89 -19.98 2.84
C ARG A 253 -0.47 -18.72 2.11
N LEU A 254 0.58 -18.05 2.60
CA LEU A 254 1.08 -16.82 1.99
C LEU A 254 1.71 -17.12 0.62
N ASN A 255 1.30 -16.35 -0.39
CA ASN A 255 1.94 -16.31 -1.70
C ASN A 255 1.89 -14.89 -2.25
N LEU A 256 2.83 -14.06 -1.82
CA LEU A 256 2.86 -12.63 -2.10
C LEU A 256 4.03 -12.30 -3.04
N THR A 257 3.77 -11.77 -4.23
CA THR A 257 4.79 -11.21 -5.11
C THR A 257 4.89 -9.70 -4.90
N LEU A 258 6.12 -9.21 -4.77
CA LEU A 258 6.47 -7.80 -4.68
C LEU A 258 7.26 -7.42 -5.93
N ALA A 259 6.79 -6.41 -6.65
CA ALA A 259 7.52 -5.80 -7.75
C ALA A 259 8.34 -4.63 -7.21
N LEU A 260 9.64 -4.62 -7.46
CA LEU A 260 10.61 -3.68 -6.89
C LEU A 260 11.35 -2.98 -8.03
N HIS A 261 11.42 -1.65 -7.98
CA HIS A 261 12.05 -0.83 -9.02
C HIS A 261 11.50 -1.11 -10.42
N SER A 262 10.19 -1.25 -10.49
CA SER A 262 9.48 -1.52 -11.73
C SER A 262 9.32 -0.24 -12.56
N ASP A 263 9.61 -0.33 -13.86
CA ASP A 263 9.40 0.75 -14.83
C ASP A 263 7.95 0.80 -15.36
N PHE A 264 7.15 -0.24 -15.06
CA PHE A 264 5.79 -0.45 -15.54
C PHE A 264 5.66 -0.20 -17.05
N THR A 265 6.66 -0.65 -17.82
CA THR A 265 6.72 -0.51 -19.26
C THR A 265 6.87 -1.88 -19.91
N ARG A 266 5.94 -2.22 -20.81
CA ARG A 266 6.00 -3.43 -21.62
C ARG A 266 6.63 -3.13 -22.97
N VAL A 267 7.44 -4.06 -23.47
CA VAL A 267 7.99 -4.01 -24.82
C VAL A 267 7.29 -5.06 -25.67
N LEU A 268 6.82 -4.66 -26.85
CA LEU A 268 6.18 -5.55 -27.81
C LEU A 268 7.18 -5.92 -28.92
N PRO A 269 7.27 -7.21 -29.31
CA PRO A 269 8.05 -7.62 -30.46
C PRO A 269 7.56 -6.92 -31.74
N ALA A 270 8.45 -6.67 -32.68
CA ALA A 270 8.08 -6.12 -33.99
C ALA A 270 7.05 -7.03 -34.68
N GLU A 271 5.99 -6.44 -35.24
CA GLU A 271 5.03 -7.17 -36.06
C GLU A 271 5.76 -7.83 -37.23
N LYS A 272 5.58 -9.14 -37.41
CA LYS A 272 5.99 -9.78 -38.65
C LYS A 272 5.08 -9.24 -39.74
N LYS A 273 5.61 -8.45 -40.68
CA LYS A 273 4.88 -8.17 -41.92
C LYS A 273 4.54 -9.51 -42.55
N GLU A 274 3.25 -9.82 -42.67
CA GLU A 274 2.82 -10.93 -43.52
C GLU A 274 3.29 -10.59 -44.94
N GLU A 275 4.18 -11.41 -45.50
CA GLU A 275 4.49 -11.32 -46.92
C GLU A 275 3.17 -11.54 -47.69
N PRO A 276 2.89 -10.74 -48.74
CA PRO A 276 1.68 -10.95 -49.52
C PRO A 276 1.70 -12.39 -50.02
N LYS A 277 0.64 -13.15 -49.71
CA LYS A 277 0.43 -14.49 -50.30
C LYS A 277 0.60 -14.34 -51.81
N ALA A 278 1.62 -14.99 -52.36
CA ALA A 278 1.76 -15.14 -53.79
C ALA A 278 0.45 -15.75 -54.29
N GLU A 279 -0.24 -15.05 -55.19
CA GLU A 279 -1.37 -15.60 -55.94
C GLU A 279 -0.91 -16.92 -56.56
N GLU A 280 -1.63 -17.99 -56.26
CA GLU A 280 -1.44 -19.30 -56.86
C GLU A 280 -1.63 -19.13 -58.38
N ALA A 281 -0.53 -19.17 -59.13
CA ALA A 281 -0.58 -19.27 -60.58
C ALA A 281 -1.17 -20.63 -60.94
N GLU A 282 -2.31 -20.61 -61.64
CA GLU A 282 -2.99 -21.78 -62.20
C GLU A 282 -2.00 -22.67 -62.97
N GLU A 283 -1.97 -23.95 -62.62
CA GLU A 283 -1.30 -24.99 -63.39
C GLU A 283 -1.96 -25.14 -64.76
N ILE A 284 -1.21 -24.86 -65.83
CA ILE A 284 -1.50 -25.38 -67.16
C ILE A 284 -0.55 -26.55 -67.40
N GLU A 285 -1.11 -27.76 -67.42
CA GLU A 285 -0.48 -28.95 -67.98
C GLU A 285 -0.20 -28.75 -69.47
N ASP A 286 1.04 -28.96 -69.89
CA ASP A 286 1.31 -29.70 -71.14
C ASP A 286 2.75 -30.24 -71.16
N GLY A 287 2.89 -31.44 -71.72
CA GLY A 287 4.03 -32.33 -71.50
C GLY A 287 5.23 -32.21 -72.45
N GLU A 288 6.07 -33.23 -72.32
CA GLU A 288 7.26 -33.62 -73.09
C GLU A 288 8.66 -33.12 -72.66
N LYS A 289 9.54 -34.10 -72.40
CA LYS A 289 11.01 -34.02 -72.24
C LYS A 289 11.69 -34.28 -73.61
N PRO A 290 13.04 -34.22 -73.75
CA PRO A 290 14.05 -33.26 -73.26
C PRO A 290 15.07 -32.86 -74.36
N LYS A 291 15.92 -31.82 -74.13
CA LYS A 291 17.40 -31.85 -74.37
C LYS A 291 18.08 -30.45 -74.42
N ALA A 292 19.36 -30.50 -74.02
CA ALA A 292 20.52 -29.73 -74.47
C ALA A 292 21.03 -28.57 -73.60
N GLU A 293 22.36 -28.61 -73.47
CA GLU A 293 23.27 -27.80 -72.66
C GLU A 293 23.29 -26.32 -73.06
N GLY A 294 23.54 -25.46 -72.08
CA GLY A 294 23.85 -24.04 -72.30
C GLY A 294 24.31 -23.37 -71.01
N GLU A 295 25.59 -23.05 -70.97
CA GLU A 295 26.28 -22.34 -69.87
C GLU A 295 25.56 -21.03 -69.48
N GLN A 296 25.30 -20.83 -68.18
CA GLN A 296 24.99 -19.51 -67.63
C GLN A 296 25.85 -19.19 -66.40
N LYS A 297 26.52 -18.03 -66.49
CA LYS A 297 27.40 -17.41 -65.50
C LYS A 297 26.77 -17.33 -64.09
N PRO A 298 27.58 -17.29 -63.01
CA PRO A 298 27.06 -17.21 -61.66
C PRO A 298 26.36 -15.86 -61.43
N ARG A 299 25.06 -15.90 -61.14
CA ARG A 299 24.31 -14.77 -60.56
C ARG A 299 24.94 -14.46 -59.19
N LYS A 300 25.45 -13.23 -59.02
CA LYS A 300 25.82 -12.70 -57.70
C LYS A 300 24.62 -12.88 -56.76
N LYS A 301 24.80 -13.64 -55.67
CA LYS A 301 23.94 -13.54 -54.50
C LYS A 301 24.17 -12.16 -53.91
N GLU A 302 23.25 -11.23 -54.14
CA GLU A 302 23.13 -10.05 -53.29
C GLU A 302 22.87 -10.57 -51.87
N GLN A 303 23.79 -10.26 -50.97
CA GLN A 303 23.54 -10.43 -49.54
C GLN A 303 22.35 -9.54 -49.20
N PRO A 304 21.35 -10.02 -48.43
CA PRO A 304 20.30 -9.13 -47.95
C PRO A 304 20.98 -8.01 -47.17
N GLU A 305 20.75 -6.76 -47.56
CA GLU A 305 21.03 -5.60 -46.72
C GLU A 305 20.47 -5.91 -45.33
N LYS A 306 21.30 -5.75 -44.29
CA LYS A 306 20.82 -5.76 -42.91
C LYS A 306 19.85 -4.59 -42.78
N GLN A 307 18.56 -4.85 -42.99
CA GLN A 307 17.51 -3.94 -42.55
C GLN A 307 17.66 -3.84 -41.03
N ASP A 308 17.91 -2.63 -40.55
CA ASP A 308 17.85 -2.36 -39.11
C ASP A 308 16.48 -2.86 -38.61
N PRO A 309 16.45 -3.71 -37.56
CA PRO A 309 15.20 -4.24 -37.07
C PRO A 309 14.29 -3.08 -36.69
N ALA A 310 13.02 -3.16 -37.11
CA ALA A 310 12.03 -2.15 -36.81
C ALA A 310 12.05 -1.84 -35.29
N PRO A 311 11.98 -0.55 -34.89
CA PRO A 311 12.10 -0.16 -33.49
C PRO A 311 10.99 -0.84 -32.67
N LEU A 312 11.38 -1.46 -31.56
CA LEU A 312 10.43 -2.11 -30.66
C LEU A 312 9.44 -1.10 -30.10
N GLN A 313 8.15 -1.47 -30.13
CA GLN A 313 7.11 -0.64 -29.56
C GLN A 313 7.11 -0.78 -28.03
N LYS A 314 7.12 0.35 -27.32
CA LYS A 314 7.01 0.40 -25.86
C LYS A 314 5.62 0.88 -25.47
N GLU A 315 5.06 0.26 -24.45
CA GLU A 315 3.74 0.57 -23.92
C GLU A 315 3.82 0.73 -22.40
N ARG A 316 3.38 1.88 -21.91
CA ARG A 316 3.30 2.13 -20.47
C ARG A 316 2.08 1.41 -19.90
N LEU A 317 2.26 0.63 -18.84
CA LEU A 317 1.22 -0.15 -18.17
C LEU A 317 0.43 0.67 -17.16
N VAL A 318 0.74 1.96 -17.03
CA VAL A 318 0.16 2.89 -16.06
C VAL A 318 0.00 4.25 -16.73
N ASP A 319 -1.05 4.96 -16.34
CA ASP A 319 -1.37 6.28 -16.87
C ASP A 319 -1.32 7.29 -15.72
N PHE A 320 -0.36 8.21 -15.78
CA PHE A 320 -0.12 9.23 -14.75
C PHE A 320 -1.11 10.38 -14.88
N ARG A 321 -2.39 10.07 -15.05
CA ARG A 321 -3.42 11.09 -14.95
C ARG A 321 -3.28 11.72 -13.58
N LYS A 322 -3.22 13.06 -13.55
CA LYS A 322 -3.20 13.88 -12.32
C LYS A 322 -4.52 13.74 -11.57
N ASN A 323 -4.79 12.57 -11.01
CA ASN A 323 -5.97 12.29 -10.22
C ASN A 323 -5.52 11.65 -8.91
N ASN A 324 -5.88 12.31 -7.81
CA ASN A 324 -5.61 11.87 -6.45
C ASN A 324 -6.54 10.72 -6.04
N ALA A 325 -6.76 9.73 -6.92
CA ALA A 325 -7.77 8.71 -6.76
C ALA A 325 -7.21 7.33 -7.05
N PHE A 326 -7.80 6.30 -6.44
CA PHE A 326 -7.53 4.90 -6.74
C PHE A 326 -7.98 4.59 -8.18
N GLN A 327 -7.21 3.84 -8.95
CA GLN A 327 -7.57 3.59 -10.36
C GLN A 327 -7.50 2.11 -10.69
N ASN A 328 -8.43 1.63 -11.49
CA ASN A 328 -8.34 0.31 -12.10
C ASN A 328 -8.05 0.48 -13.60
N ILE A 329 -6.97 -0.10 -14.10
CA ILE A 329 -6.49 0.17 -15.46
C ILE A 329 -6.19 -1.12 -16.22
N ALA A 330 -6.91 -1.33 -17.33
CA ALA A 330 -6.83 -2.54 -18.14
C ALA A 330 -5.60 -2.59 -19.04
N TRP A 331 -4.58 -3.36 -18.65
CA TRP A 331 -3.29 -3.40 -19.38
C TRP A 331 -2.71 -4.80 -19.58
N ILE A 332 -3.08 -5.76 -18.74
CA ILE A 332 -2.49 -7.10 -18.77
C ILE A 332 -3.30 -7.97 -19.75
N ASN A 333 -2.64 -8.55 -20.74
CA ASN A 333 -3.28 -9.57 -21.55
C ASN A 333 -3.32 -10.88 -20.73
N PRO A 334 -4.49 -11.51 -20.50
CA PRO A 334 -4.59 -12.75 -19.74
C PRO A 334 -3.67 -13.87 -20.24
N SER A 335 -3.28 -13.86 -21.52
CA SER A 335 -2.36 -14.84 -22.11
C SER A 335 -0.87 -14.55 -21.90
N LYS A 336 -0.50 -13.32 -21.49
CA LYS A 336 0.88 -12.86 -21.26
C LYS A 336 1.02 -12.34 -19.83
N ARG A 337 1.32 -13.26 -18.89
CA ARG A 337 1.36 -12.99 -17.43
C ARG A 337 2.74 -13.20 -16.80
N THR A 338 3.82 -13.06 -17.57
CA THR A 338 5.15 -13.07 -16.94
C THR A 338 5.29 -11.85 -16.03
N HIS A 339 6.16 -11.91 -15.02
CA HIS A 339 6.41 -10.75 -14.18
C HIS A 339 6.94 -9.55 -14.99
N ALA A 340 7.70 -9.79 -16.07
CA ALA A 340 8.09 -8.75 -17.01
C ALA A 340 6.90 -8.14 -17.77
N ASP A 341 5.90 -8.95 -18.19
CA ASP A 341 4.69 -8.41 -18.83
C ASP A 341 3.81 -7.61 -17.87
N MET A 342 3.82 -7.95 -16.57
CA MET A 342 3.00 -7.30 -15.54
C MET A 342 3.62 -6.01 -15.00
N PHE A 343 4.94 -5.98 -14.87
CA PHE A 343 5.66 -4.92 -14.14
C PHE A 343 6.75 -4.22 -14.96
N GLY A 344 7.05 -4.73 -16.14
CA GLY A 344 8.15 -4.27 -16.97
C GLY A 344 9.51 -4.72 -16.45
N THR A 345 10.53 -3.87 -16.61
CA THR A 345 11.91 -4.16 -16.17
C THR A 345 12.05 -3.90 -14.67
N GLY A 346 12.74 -4.78 -13.95
CA GLY A 346 12.97 -4.65 -12.51
C GLY A 346 13.16 -5.99 -11.80
N TYR A 347 12.99 -6.01 -10.48
CA TYR A 347 12.95 -7.24 -9.71
C TYR A 347 11.53 -7.61 -9.28
N THR A 348 11.31 -8.91 -9.13
CA THR A 348 10.16 -9.43 -8.36
C THR A 348 10.64 -10.36 -7.28
N MET A 349 10.18 -10.12 -6.06
CA MET A 349 10.38 -11.01 -4.91
C MET A 349 9.07 -11.70 -4.56
N THR A 350 9.05 -13.03 -4.61
CA THR A 350 7.88 -13.82 -4.19
C THR A 350 8.15 -14.43 -2.82
N LEU A 351 7.27 -14.13 -1.86
CA LEU A 351 7.28 -14.64 -0.50
C LEU A 351 6.29 -15.80 -0.40
N TYR A 352 6.80 -17.02 -0.26
CA TYR A 352 6.02 -18.19 0.13
C TYR A 352 6.13 -18.42 1.64
N SER A 353 5.23 -19.24 2.19
CA SER A 353 5.28 -19.60 3.60
C SER A 353 6.61 -20.24 4.05
N SER A 354 7.32 -20.94 3.16
CA SER A 354 8.52 -21.71 3.54
C SER A 354 9.83 -21.23 2.91
N TYR A 355 9.79 -20.35 1.90
CA TYR A 355 10.98 -19.80 1.29
C TYR A 355 10.66 -18.53 0.48
N PRO A 356 11.61 -17.61 0.35
CA PRO A 356 11.51 -16.50 -0.57
C PRO A 356 12.14 -16.84 -1.92
N ASN A 357 11.71 -16.14 -2.96
CA ASN A 357 12.29 -16.18 -4.29
C ASN A 357 12.56 -14.78 -4.81
N LEU A 358 13.68 -14.59 -5.52
CA LEU A 358 13.94 -13.37 -6.28
C LEU A 358 14.06 -13.73 -7.77
N SER A 359 13.49 -12.90 -8.63
CA SER A 359 13.61 -13.01 -10.08
C SER A 359 13.90 -11.64 -10.70
N ARG A 360 14.79 -11.60 -11.69
CA ARG A 360 15.00 -10.43 -12.56
C ARG A 360 14.04 -10.46 -13.73
N ASN A 361 13.48 -9.31 -14.08
CA ASN A 361 12.53 -9.13 -15.17
C ASN A 361 13.11 -8.14 -16.18
N TYR A 362 13.10 -8.53 -17.45
CA TYR A 362 13.65 -7.73 -18.55
C TYR A 362 13.05 -8.16 -19.89
N PHE A 363 13.29 -7.37 -20.93
CA PHE A 363 12.94 -7.73 -22.30
C PHE A 363 14.22 -8.02 -23.09
N SER A 364 14.19 -9.01 -23.98
CA SER A 364 15.29 -9.23 -24.94
C SER A 364 15.39 -8.06 -25.92
N GLU A 365 16.48 -8.03 -26.70
CA GLU A 365 16.66 -7.11 -27.84
C GLU A 365 15.54 -7.23 -28.89
N THR A 366 14.76 -8.31 -28.88
CA THR A 366 13.60 -8.54 -29.75
C THR A 366 12.26 -8.23 -29.08
N GLY A 367 12.26 -7.67 -27.86
CA GLY A 367 11.05 -7.32 -27.12
C GLY A 367 10.34 -8.50 -26.46
N VAL A 368 11.00 -9.66 -26.33
CA VAL A 368 10.40 -10.83 -25.66
C VAL A 368 10.60 -10.69 -24.16
N ALA A 369 9.50 -10.72 -23.40
CA ALA A 369 9.50 -10.70 -21.95
C ALA A 369 10.27 -11.91 -21.38
N ARG A 370 11.17 -11.65 -20.43
CA ARG A 370 11.99 -12.65 -19.74
C ARG A 370 11.92 -12.42 -18.23
N THR A 371 11.58 -13.49 -17.52
CA THR A 371 11.74 -13.59 -16.07
C THR A 371 12.79 -14.65 -15.79
N GLN A 372 13.89 -14.25 -15.16
CA GLN A 372 14.96 -15.16 -14.76
C GLN A 372 15.01 -15.23 -13.25
N ARG A 373 14.76 -16.44 -12.73
CA ARG A 373 14.90 -16.74 -11.31
C ARG A 373 16.36 -16.67 -10.89
N MET A 374 16.62 -15.96 -9.80
CA MET A 374 17.94 -15.89 -9.16
C MET A 374 18.24 -17.19 -8.41
N ALA A 375 19.52 -17.41 -8.10
CA ALA A 375 19.94 -18.56 -7.31
C ALA A 375 19.12 -18.67 -6.02
N SER A 376 18.69 -19.90 -5.70
CA SER A 376 18.03 -20.17 -4.43
C SER A 376 19.01 -19.92 -3.29
N VAL A 377 18.54 -19.25 -2.26
CA VAL A 377 19.33 -18.88 -1.08
C VAL A 377 18.83 -19.68 0.10
N ARG A 378 19.73 -20.08 1.00
CA ARG A 378 19.31 -20.70 2.26
C ARG A 378 18.54 -19.66 3.06
N SER A 379 17.31 -20.01 3.42
CA SER A 379 16.41 -19.19 4.20
C SER A 379 15.80 -20.09 5.28
N ASN A 380 15.75 -19.58 6.50
CA ASN A 380 15.10 -20.26 7.63
C ASN A 380 13.67 -19.75 7.86
N ILE A 381 13.07 -19.12 6.85
CA ILE A 381 11.70 -18.61 6.93
C ILE A 381 10.71 -19.76 7.11
N SER A 382 9.89 -19.65 8.15
CA SER A 382 8.72 -20.48 8.37
C SER A 382 7.58 -19.59 8.81
N LEU A 383 6.67 -19.28 7.88
CA LEU A 383 5.46 -18.51 8.13
C LEU A 383 4.28 -19.47 8.25
N SER A 384 3.47 -19.27 9.29
CA SER A 384 2.28 -20.07 9.54
C SER A 384 1.22 -19.91 8.47
N GLU A 385 0.29 -20.86 8.44
CA GLU A 385 -0.96 -20.73 7.72
C GLU A 385 -1.83 -19.71 8.45
N GLY A 386 -2.02 -18.55 7.81
CA GLY A 386 -2.48 -17.35 8.48
C GLY A 386 -1.44 -16.79 9.46
N GLY A 387 -1.42 -15.47 9.62
CA GLY A 387 -0.49 -14.80 10.51
C GLY A 387 -0.26 -13.35 10.12
N ASP A 388 0.71 -12.72 10.77
CA ASP A 388 1.20 -11.41 10.40
C ASP A 388 2.72 -11.34 10.55
N ALA A 389 3.33 -10.46 9.76
CA ALA A 389 4.75 -10.19 9.80
C ALA A 389 5.05 -8.77 9.32
N GLU A 390 6.11 -8.21 9.89
CA GLU A 390 6.79 -7.05 9.33
C GLU A 390 7.81 -7.55 8.30
N ILE A 391 7.64 -7.14 7.05
CA ILE A 391 8.54 -7.42 5.94
C ILE A 391 9.40 -6.20 5.71
N GLU A 392 10.72 -6.39 5.70
CA GLU A 392 11.69 -5.35 5.39
C GLU A 392 12.63 -5.85 4.29
N ILE A 393 12.78 -5.05 3.25
CA ILE A 393 13.64 -5.30 2.10
C ILE A 393 14.62 -4.15 2.01
N ARG A 394 15.91 -4.44 2.16
CA ARG A 394 17.00 -3.47 1.92
C ARG A 394 17.60 -3.74 0.57
N TYR A 395 17.89 -2.68 -0.17
CA TYR A 395 18.46 -2.79 -1.51
C TYR A 395 19.56 -1.76 -1.75
N ASN A 396 20.54 -2.15 -2.56
CA ASN A 396 21.56 -1.28 -3.10
C ASN A 396 21.71 -1.57 -4.60
N ARG A 397 21.19 -0.67 -5.44
CA ARG A 397 21.21 -0.81 -6.91
C ARG A 397 22.62 -0.80 -7.47
N LYS A 398 23.53 -0.02 -6.87
CA LYS A 398 24.92 0.11 -7.33
C LYS A 398 25.70 -1.19 -7.15
N GLU A 399 25.41 -1.91 -6.06
CA GLU A 399 26.00 -3.22 -5.76
C GLU A 399 25.14 -4.40 -6.22
N SER A 400 23.96 -4.12 -6.79
CA SER A 400 22.96 -5.12 -7.18
C SER A 400 22.62 -6.11 -6.05
N LEU A 401 22.46 -5.55 -4.85
CA LEU A 401 22.24 -6.25 -3.59
C LEU A 401 20.78 -6.12 -3.15
N MET A 402 20.21 -7.22 -2.67
CA MET A 402 18.88 -7.30 -2.08
C MET A 402 18.92 -8.15 -0.81
N ILE A 403 18.42 -7.64 0.31
CA ILE A 403 18.37 -8.34 1.60
C ILE A 403 16.95 -8.31 2.15
N LEU A 404 16.43 -9.48 2.52
CA LEU A 404 15.12 -9.66 3.12
C LEU A 404 15.28 -9.91 4.62
N PHE A 405 14.49 -9.17 5.40
CA PHE A 405 14.26 -9.37 6.82
C PHE A 405 12.77 -9.64 7.08
N ILE A 406 12.49 -10.55 8.00
CA ILE A 406 11.14 -10.83 8.49
C ILE A 406 11.14 -10.65 10.01
N ASN A 407 10.24 -9.80 10.52
CA ASN A 407 10.17 -9.43 11.93
C ASN A 407 11.54 -8.94 12.46
N GLY A 408 12.25 -8.20 11.62
CA GLY A 408 13.61 -7.68 11.86
C GLY A 408 14.73 -8.73 11.89
N THR A 409 14.42 -10.01 11.66
CA THR A 409 15.42 -11.10 11.58
C THR A 409 15.87 -11.28 10.13
N TYR A 410 17.18 -11.39 9.90
CA TYR A 410 17.73 -11.69 8.57
C TYR A 410 17.14 -12.98 8.02
N ALA A 411 16.66 -12.96 6.78
CA ALA A 411 15.96 -14.07 6.19
C ALA A 411 16.64 -14.59 4.92
N ALA A 412 17.09 -13.69 4.04
CA ALA A 412 17.71 -14.04 2.76
C ALA A 412 18.48 -12.85 2.14
N GLN A 413 19.46 -13.13 1.28
CA GLN A 413 20.20 -12.12 0.52
C GLN A 413 20.53 -12.61 -0.89
N TRP A 414 20.43 -11.71 -1.88
CA TRP A 414 20.85 -11.94 -3.26
C TRP A 414 21.84 -10.86 -3.71
N ASN A 415 22.85 -11.28 -4.47
CA ASN A 415 23.78 -10.42 -5.20
C ASN A 415 23.65 -10.76 -6.69
N ASP A 416 23.23 -9.81 -7.51
CA ASP A 416 23.05 -10.04 -8.95
C ASP A 416 24.33 -9.70 -9.73
N LEU A 417 25.03 -10.74 -10.18
CA LEU A 417 26.24 -10.61 -10.99
C LEU A 417 25.96 -10.03 -12.39
N GLY A 418 24.71 -10.05 -12.84
CA GLY A 418 24.27 -9.46 -14.10
C GLY A 418 24.01 -7.95 -14.03
N GLY A 419 24.13 -7.35 -12.84
CA GLY A 419 23.78 -5.96 -12.60
C GLY A 419 22.27 -5.74 -12.40
N PHE A 420 21.92 -4.57 -11.90
CA PHE A 420 20.52 -4.21 -11.64
C PHE A 420 19.72 -4.08 -12.95
N PRO A 421 18.55 -4.76 -13.09
CA PRO A 421 17.74 -4.72 -14.30
C PRO A 421 16.88 -3.46 -14.33
N GLY A 422 17.32 -2.45 -15.08
CA GLY A 422 16.52 -1.25 -15.39
C GLY A 422 16.63 -0.11 -14.38
N ASP A 423 15.83 0.94 -14.62
CA ASP A 423 15.84 2.23 -13.93
C ASP A 423 14.50 2.67 -13.32
N GLY A 424 13.54 1.74 -13.28
CA GLY A 424 12.27 1.96 -12.64
C GLY A 424 12.39 2.28 -11.14
N THR A 425 11.42 3.05 -10.65
CA THR A 425 11.33 3.46 -9.24
C THR A 425 10.03 3.01 -8.58
N GLY A 426 9.21 2.26 -9.32
CA GLY A 426 7.87 1.87 -8.92
C GLY A 426 7.83 0.63 -8.03
N PHE A 427 6.75 0.49 -7.28
CA PHE A 427 6.48 -0.62 -6.37
C PHE A 427 5.16 -1.32 -6.72
N GLY A 428 5.10 -2.64 -6.59
CA GLY A 428 3.87 -3.41 -6.83
C GLY A 428 3.71 -4.59 -5.90
N ILE A 429 2.48 -5.03 -5.72
CA ILE A 429 2.09 -6.14 -4.86
C ILE A 429 1.05 -6.99 -5.59
N VAL A 430 1.24 -8.31 -5.59
CA VAL A 430 0.28 -9.29 -6.07
C VAL A 430 0.13 -10.36 -5.01
N ASN A 431 -1.11 -10.64 -4.61
CA ASN A 431 -1.43 -11.89 -3.94
C ASN A 431 -1.65 -12.96 -5.01
N ASN A 432 -0.75 -13.94 -5.16
CA ASN A 432 -0.86 -14.90 -6.27
C ASN A 432 -1.89 -16.00 -6.01
N THR A 433 -2.63 -15.94 -4.90
CA THR A 433 -3.69 -16.90 -4.59
C THR A 433 -4.93 -16.17 -4.07
N SER A 434 -6.08 -16.52 -4.61
CA SER A 434 -7.37 -16.03 -4.12
C SER A 434 -7.81 -16.78 -2.86
N ASN A 435 -7.16 -17.91 -2.55
CA ASN A 435 -7.50 -18.76 -1.42
C ASN A 435 -6.91 -18.25 -0.11
N ALA A 436 -5.88 -17.40 -0.17
CA ALA A 436 -5.36 -16.69 0.97
C ALA A 436 -5.69 -15.21 0.80
N ARG A 437 -6.11 -14.54 1.87
CA ARG A 437 -6.38 -13.10 1.83
C ARG A 437 -5.23 -12.37 2.52
N VAL A 438 -4.80 -11.24 1.98
CA VAL A 438 -3.65 -10.46 2.46
C VAL A 438 -4.05 -9.01 2.72
N ARG A 439 -3.62 -8.49 3.87
CA ARG A 439 -3.72 -7.09 4.27
C ARG A 439 -2.32 -6.50 4.27
N ILE A 440 -2.14 -5.36 3.60
CA ILE A 440 -0.89 -4.60 3.56
C ILE A 440 -1.11 -3.26 4.26
N SER A 441 -0.19 -2.90 5.16
CA SER A 441 -0.27 -1.68 5.95
C SER A 441 1.12 -1.16 6.31
N GLU A 442 1.21 0.10 6.76
CA GLU A 442 2.46 0.71 7.23
C GLU A 442 3.64 0.57 6.23
N VAL A 443 3.33 0.74 4.94
CA VAL A 443 4.33 0.78 3.86
C VAL A 443 5.18 2.03 4.03
N MET A 444 6.49 1.86 4.14
CA MET A 444 7.49 2.91 4.22
C MET A 444 8.61 2.65 3.22
N ILE A 445 9.01 3.70 2.52
CA ILE A 445 10.19 3.72 1.65
C ILE A 445 11.13 4.79 2.19
N THR A 446 12.32 4.38 2.63
CA THR A 446 13.34 5.29 3.14
C THR A 446 14.66 5.07 2.40
N SER A 447 15.53 6.09 2.35
CA SER A 447 16.94 5.80 2.07
C SER A 447 17.51 4.95 3.19
N TRP A 448 18.60 4.26 2.88
CA TRP A 448 19.34 3.44 3.83
C TRP A 448 20.82 3.71 3.65
N ASN A 449 21.57 3.66 4.73
CA ASN A 449 23.01 3.91 4.75
C ASN A 449 23.87 2.76 4.14
N GLY A 450 23.25 1.74 3.54
CA GLY A 450 23.95 0.64 2.84
C GLY A 450 24.39 -0.53 3.71
N MET A 451 24.02 -0.54 4.99
CA MET A 451 24.55 -1.45 6.02
C MET A 451 23.72 -2.70 6.34
N THR A 452 24.30 -3.88 6.06
CA THR A 452 23.60 -5.17 5.88
C THR A 452 23.05 -5.86 7.13
N ASP A 453 23.40 -5.46 8.35
CA ASP A 453 22.99 -6.20 9.53
C ASP A 453 21.77 -5.58 10.25
N SER A 454 20.87 -6.42 10.77
CA SER A 454 19.95 -6.03 11.83
C SER A 454 20.60 -6.30 13.20
N ALA A 455 20.57 -5.35 14.13
CA ALA A 455 21.13 -5.55 15.47
C ALA A 455 20.25 -6.44 16.37
N ASN A 456 19.25 -7.12 15.81
CA ASN A 456 18.28 -7.92 16.57
C ASN A 456 18.94 -9.10 17.30
N SER A 457 20.03 -9.67 16.77
CA SER A 457 20.80 -10.74 17.44
C SER A 457 21.49 -10.28 18.73
N MET A 458 21.61 -8.97 18.95
CA MET A 458 22.21 -8.38 20.15
C MET A 458 21.16 -7.90 21.16
N ILE A 459 19.85 -8.05 20.86
CA ILE A 459 18.80 -7.76 21.84
C ILE A 459 18.96 -8.76 22.98
N HIS A 460 19.20 -8.24 24.19
CA HIS A 460 19.43 -9.04 25.38
C HIS A 460 18.43 -8.63 26.47
N PRO A 461 17.90 -9.59 27.25
CA PRO A 461 16.91 -9.26 28.27
C PRO A 461 17.44 -8.33 29.38
N ASP A 462 18.74 -8.40 29.65
CA ASP A 462 19.36 -7.68 30.78
C ASP A 462 20.22 -6.47 30.38
N ARG A 463 20.28 -6.13 29.09
CA ARG A 463 21.15 -5.04 28.60
C ARG A 463 20.43 -4.19 27.56
N ASP A 464 20.66 -2.89 27.63
CA ASP A 464 20.27 -1.96 26.58
C ASP A 464 21.17 -2.18 25.37
N LEU A 465 20.61 -1.94 24.19
CA LEU A 465 21.29 -1.99 22.91
C LEU A 465 21.22 -0.61 22.25
N VAL A 466 22.38 -0.04 21.96
CA VAL A 466 22.51 1.25 21.28
C VAL A 466 23.06 1.01 19.89
N LEU A 467 22.35 1.52 18.88
CA LEU A 467 22.74 1.51 17.48
C LEU A 467 23.08 2.95 17.07
N LEU A 468 24.23 3.13 16.43
CA LEU A 468 24.59 4.42 15.84
C LEU A 468 23.96 4.59 14.44
N GLY A 469 23.81 5.84 14.01
CA GLY A 469 23.34 6.23 12.68
C GLY A 469 24.33 5.89 11.56
N ASN A 470 25.58 5.57 11.90
CA ASN A 470 26.56 5.04 10.95
C ASN A 470 26.26 3.58 10.52
N GLY A 471 25.28 2.93 11.15
CA GLY A 471 24.79 1.59 10.81
C GLY A 471 25.68 0.42 11.25
N THR A 472 26.94 0.68 11.56
CA THR A 472 27.99 -0.30 11.86
C THR A 472 28.10 -0.49 13.36
N ASP A 473 28.21 0.62 14.08
CA ASP A 473 28.58 0.59 15.48
C ASP A 473 27.38 0.29 16.35
N ARG A 474 27.58 -0.71 17.21
CA ARG A 474 26.58 -1.23 18.13
C ARG A 474 27.24 -1.44 19.46
N PHE A 475 26.57 -0.95 20.48
CA PHE A 475 27.05 -1.08 21.85
C PHE A 475 25.98 -1.72 22.71
N SER A 476 26.40 -2.64 23.57
CA SER A 476 25.56 -3.22 24.60
C SER A 476 26.00 -2.71 25.96
N GLY A 477 25.05 -2.30 26.79
CA GLY A 477 25.32 -1.73 28.09
C GLY A 477 24.04 -1.28 28.79
N GLN A 478 24.12 -0.19 29.52
CA GLN A 478 22.99 0.48 30.15
C GLN A 478 23.06 1.97 29.81
N VAL A 479 22.01 2.50 29.21
CA VAL A 479 21.87 3.95 28.99
C VAL A 479 21.42 4.56 30.31
N ILE A 480 22.35 5.19 31.02
CA ILE A 480 22.10 5.72 32.37
C ILE A 480 21.34 7.03 32.28
N GLU A 481 21.75 7.90 31.35
CA GLU A 481 21.21 9.24 31.23
C GLU A 481 21.13 9.64 29.75
N ILE A 482 20.11 10.41 29.39
CA ILE A 482 20.14 11.29 28.23
C ILE A 482 19.91 12.69 28.76
N LYS A 483 20.81 13.62 28.45
CA LYS A 483 20.72 15.02 28.86
C LYS A 483 21.50 15.90 27.89
N ASP A 484 20.98 17.09 27.62
CA ASP A 484 21.63 18.10 26.77
C ASP A 484 22.03 17.54 25.39
N GLY A 485 21.23 16.61 24.85
CA GLY A 485 21.46 15.98 23.55
C GLY A 485 22.56 14.92 23.52
N VAL A 486 23.01 14.44 24.68
CA VAL A 486 24.03 13.38 24.83
C VAL A 486 23.45 12.21 25.62
N ALA A 487 23.68 11.00 25.14
CA ALA A 487 23.36 9.75 25.84
C ALA A 487 24.62 9.17 26.50
N LEU A 488 24.54 8.87 27.79
CA LEU A 488 25.60 8.22 28.55
C LEU A 488 25.36 6.71 28.60
N LEU A 489 26.20 5.96 27.90
CA LEU A 489 26.18 4.50 27.90
C LEU A 489 27.28 3.96 28.82
N LYS A 490 26.90 3.09 29.76
CA LYS A 490 27.83 2.35 30.61
C LYS A 490 27.80 0.86 30.32
N SER A 491 28.96 0.26 30.20
CA SER A 491 29.14 -1.19 30.08
C SER A 491 30.31 -1.64 30.97
N ALA A 492 30.52 -2.96 31.09
CA ALA A 492 31.65 -3.49 31.84
C ALA A 492 33.03 -3.08 31.26
N TYR A 493 33.08 -2.72 29.98
CA TYR A 493 34.34 -2.47 29.26
C TYR A 493 34.50 -1.03 28.77
N MET A 494 33.43 -0.22 28.83
CA MET A 494 33.41 1.10 28.22
C MET A 494 32.30 1.98 28.82
N ASN A 495 32.65 3.26 29.04
CA ASN A 495 31.71 4.35 29.25
C ASN A 495 31.81 5.27 28.03
N ALA A 496 30.70 5.50 27.34
CA ALA A 496 30.66 6.38 26.17
C ALA A 496 29.62 7.47 26.33
N GLU A 497 30.01 8.67 25.90
CA GLU A 497 29.13 9.80 25.67
C GLU A 497 28.83 9.86 24.17
N ILE A 498 27.57 9.67 23.79
CA ILE A 498 27.16 9.55 22.40
C ILE A 498 26.12 10.64 22.11
N PRO A 499 26.36 11.56 21.16
CA PRO A 499 25.34 12.54 20.77
C PRO A 499 24.07 11.84 20.28
N VAL A 500 22.90 12.26 20.77
CA VAL A 500 21.60 11.66 20.43
C VAL A 500 21.33 11.70 18.92
N LYS A 501 21.79 12.75 18.24
CA LYS A 501 21.70 12.89 16.78
C LYS A 501 22.47 11.81 16.00
N ASP A 502 23.48 11.20 16.63
CA ASP A 502 24.30 10.14 16.04
C ASP A 502 23.72 8.75 16.34
N LEU A 503 22.60 8.68 17.07
CA LEU A 503 21.89 7.44 17.39
C LEU A 503 20.80 7.15 16.36
N SER A 504 20.77 5.91 15.84
CA SER A 504 19.62 5.42 15.07
C SER A 504 18.54 4.90 16.01
N LYS A 505 18.94 4.07 16.99
CA LYS A 505 18.00 3.39 17.89
C LYS A 505 18.63 3.02 19.22
N ILE A 506 17.85 3.12 20.28
CA ILE A 506 18.11 2.55 21.60
C ILE A 506 16.99 1.54 21.88
N VAL A 507 17.33 0.28 22.11
CA VAL A 507 16.40 -0.73 22.66
C VAL A 507 16.73 -0.89 24.14
N LEU A 508 15.75 -0.69 25.01
CA LEU A 508 15.93 -0.87 26.44
C LEU A 508 15.80 -2.35 26.82
N LYS A 509 16.51 -2.78 27.87
CA LYS A 509 16.52 -4.16 28.35
C LYS A 509 15.10 -4.69 28.64
N LYS A 510 14.87 -5.97 28.33
CA LYS A 510 13.58 -6.66 28.49
C LYS A 510 13.09 -6.69 29.94
N SER A 511 13.98 -6.63 30.93
CA SER A 511 13.59 -6.55 32.36
C SER A 511 12.99 -5.18 32.76
N THR A 512 12.92 -4.23 31.82
CA THR A 512 12.13 -2.99 31.89
C THR A 512 11.10 -2.91 30.77
N SER A 513 10.91 -3.98 29.98
CA SER A 513 9.75 -4.10 29.11
C SER A 513 8.69 -4.80 29.95
N THR A 514 7.66 -4.08 30.40
CA THR A 514 6.46 -4.70 30.97
C THR A 514 6.11 -5.92 30.12
N ASP A 515 6.19 -7.11 30.73
CA ASP A 515 5.57 -8.28 30.15
C ASP A 515 4.08 -8.08 30.40
N LEU A 516 3.37 -7.62 29.36
CA LEU A 516 1.92 -7.39 29.44
C LEU A 516 1.17 -8.69 29.77
N ASP A 517 1.82 -9.84 29.59
CA ASP A 517 1.30 -11.17 29.92
C ASP A 517 1.76 -11.65 31.32
N SER A 518 2.56 -10.87 32.06
CA SER A 518 2.99 -11.21 33.44
C SER A 518 2.04 -10.68 34.51
N ASP A 519 1.80 -11.49 35.54
CA ASP A 519 0.80 -11.25 36.58
C ASP A 519 1.07 -9.99 37.44
N ASP A 520 2.32 -9.52 37.57
CA ASP A 520 2.70 -8.50 38.55
C ASP A 520 2.44 -7.04 38.11
N LEU A 521 2.24 -6.77 36.81
CA LEU A 521 1.93 -5.43 36.26
C LEU A 521 0.78 -5.44 35.24
N SER A 522 0.26 -6.61 34.87
CA SER A 522 -0.83 -6.72 33.89
C SER A 522 -2.11 -6.07 34.40
N GLU A 523 -2.41 -6.09 35.71
CA GLU A 523 -3.63 -5.47 36.24
C GLU A 523 -3.68 -3.94 35.99
N ASP A 524 -2.59 -3.21 36.25
CA ASP A 524 -2.53 -1.74 36.14
C ASP A 524 -2.37 -1.23 34.69
N LEU A 525 -1.84 -2.06 33.79
CA LEU A 525 -1.59 -1.68 32.39
C LEU A 525 -2.62 -2.25 31.40
N THR A 526 -3.81 -2.59 31.89
CA THR A 526 -4.94 -3.07 31.08
C THR A 526 -5.79 -1.94 30.53
N TRP A 527 -6.35 -2.17 29.33
CA TRP A 527 -7.34 -1.28 28.74
C TRP A 527 -8.71 -1.56 29.34
N ALA A 528 -9.33 -0.55 29.97
CA ALA A 528 -10.67 -0.70 30.55
C ALA A 528 -11.76 -0.97 29.50
N LYS A 529 -11.57 -0.48 28.27
CA LYS A 529 -12.43 -0.69 27.10
C LYS A 529 -11.54 -0.78 25.86
N GLU A 530 -12.06 -1.29 24.74
CA GLU A 530 -11.33 -1.23 23.47
C GLU A 530 -10.89 0.21 23.17
N PRO A 531 -9.58 0.45 22.97
CA PRO A 531 -9.07 1.80 22.76
C PRO A 531 -9.28 2.24 21.32
N MET A 532 -9.57 3.52 21.16
CA MET A 532 -9.43 4.19 19.87
C MET A 532 -7.94 4.38 19.55
N THR A 533 -7.57 4.13 18.30
CA THR A 533 -6.25 4.41 17.75
C THR A 533 -6.25 5.70 16.93
N ILE A 534 -5.33 6.60 17.23
CA ILE A 534 -5.04 7.80 16.46
C ILE A 534 -3.80 7.53 15.64
N ILE A 535 -3.88 7.79 14.33
CA ILE A 535 -2.78 7.58 13.40
C ILE A 535 -2.28 8.94 12.92
N TYR A 536 -0.96 9.15 12.99
CA TYR A 536 -0.30 10.36 12.50
C TYR A 536 0.56 10.04 11.28
N LYS A 537 0.65 11.00 10.33
CA LYS A 537 1.61 10.94 9.20
C LYS A 537 2.92 11.61 9.63
N PRO A 538 4.11 11.15 9.20
CA PRO A 538 4.38 9.94 8.41
C PRO A 538 4.56 8.67 9.26
N PHE A 539 4.61 8.78 10.57
CA PHE A 539 4.67 7.63 11.45
C PHE A 539 4.17 8.14 12.80
N GLY A 540 3.34 7.37 13.50
CA GLY A 540 2.78 7.78 14.79
C GLY A 540 1.47 7.05 15.04
N LYS A 541 1.36 6.44 16.21
CA LYS A 541 0.22 5.62 16.61
C LYS A 541 0.02 5.80 18.10
N ILE A 542 -1.09 6.38 18.50
CA ILE A 542 -1.42 6.59 19.92
C ILE A 542 -2.76 5.94 20.19
N ARG A 543 -2.85 5.10 21.22
CA ARG A 543 -4.11 4.53 21.67
C ARG A 543 -4.57 5.21 22.94
N LEU A 544 -5.88 5.43 23.04
CA LEU A 544 -6.56 5.94 24.24
C LEU A 544 -8.04 5.57 24.23
N ASN A 545 -8.68 5.52 25.40
CA ASN A 545 -10.14 5.53 25.51
C ASN A 545 -10.60 7.00 25.54
N PRO A 546 -11.36 7.47 24.53
CA PRO A 546 -11.75 8.89 24.44
C PRO A 546 -12.71 9.29 25.56
N ILE A 547 -12.49 10.46 26.16
CA ILE A 547 -13.39 11.10 27.13
C ILE A 547 -14.20 12.20 26.43
N SER A 548 -13.51 13.12 25.77
CA SER A 548 -14.11 14.23 25.04
C SER A 548 -13.18 14.72 23.93
N ALA A 549 -13.75 15.37 22.92
CA ALA A 549 -12.96 16.11 21.96
C ALA A 549 -13.64 17.43 21.62
N GLU A 550 -12.87 18.51 21.66
CA GLU A 550 -13.30 19.85 21.27
C GLU A 550 -12.41 20.35 20.13
N ARG A 551 -13.01 20.50 18.94
CA ARG A 551 -12.28 20.83 17.71
C ARG A 551 -11.16 19.82 17.44
N ASN A 552 -9.91 20.22 17.63
CA ASN A 552 -8.73 19.42 17.35
C ASN A 552 -8.09 18.84 18.62
N LEU A 553 -8.63 19.11 19.81
CA LEU A 553 -8.07 18.58 21.05
C LEU A 553 -8.95 17.43 21.54
N LEU A 554 -8.34 16.26 21.69
CA LEU A 554 -8.99 15.05 22.15
C LEU A 554 -8.38 14.65 23.49
N SER A 555 -9.21 14.58 24.53
CA SER A 555 -8.81 14.07 25.84
C SER A 555 -9.26 12.63 26.01
N GLY A 556 -8.42 11.83 26.67
CA GLY A 556 -8.71 10.43 26.90
C GLY A 556 -7.76 9.78 27.89
N ASN A 557 -8.09 8.54 28.27
CA ASN A 557 -7.28 7.76 29.21
C ASN A 557 -6.47 6.70 28.48
N SER A 558 -5.22 6.53 28.92
CA SER A 558 -4.38 5.41 28.53
C SER A 558 -3.75 4.81 29.78
N PRO A 559 -3.72 3.48 29.95
CA PRO A 559 -3.00 2.85 31.06
C PRO A 559 -1.51 3.23 31.07
N PHE A 560 -0.93 3.53 29.91
CA PHE A 560 0.50 3.87 29.78
C PHE A 560 0.83 5.33 30.09
N PHE A 561 -0.17 6.23 30.07
CA PHE A 561 0.03 7.68 30.20
C PHE A 561 -0.84 8.33 31.29
N GLY A 562 -1.86 7.64 31.80
CA GLY A 562 -2.96 8.26 32.52
C GLY A 562 -3.89 9.04 31.59
N GLU A 563 -4.50 10.09 32.14
CA GLU A 563 -5.28 11.05 31.36
C GLU A 563 -4.36 11.93 30.51
N ILE A 564 -4.63 12.00 29.21
CA ILE A 564 -3.85 12.76 28.24
C ILE A 564 -4.75 13.54 27.28
N THR A 565 -4.25 14.68 26.83
CA THR A 565 -4.85 15.46 25.73
C THR A 565 -3.93 15.40 24.52
N VAL A 566 -4.51 15.17 23.36
CA VAL A 566 -3.77 14.99 22.10
C VAL A 566 -4.32 15.92 21.02
N ASP A 567 -3.42 16.45 20.17
CA ASP A 567 -3.75 17.35 19.06
C ASP A 567 -3.99 16.56 17.76
N LEU A 568 -5.22 16.62 17.27
CA LEU A 568 -5.71 15.97 16.05
C LEU A 568 -5.40 16.74 14.76
N SER A 569 -4.88 17.98 14.82
CA SER A 569 -4.62 18.81 13.64
C SER A 569 -3.71 18.12 12.61
N SER A 570 -2.81 17.27 13.10
CA SER A 570 -1.87 16.48 12.28
C SER A 570 -2.27 15.01 12.13
N ALA A 571 -3.39 14.59 12.71
CA ALA A 571 -3.85 13.21 12.66
C ALA A 571 -4.34 12.87 11.24
N ALA A 572 -3.97 11.70 10.74
CA ALA A 572 -4.50 11.15 9.50
C ALA A 572 -5.88 10.53 9.71
N MET A 573 -6.08 9.91 10.87
CA MET A 573 -7.24 9.05 11.12
C MET A 573 -7.47 8.83 12.62
N LEU A 574 -8.75 8.78 13.00
CA LEU A 574 -9.22 8.10 14.20
C LEU A 574 -9.77 6.73 13.81
N ARG A 575 -9.41 5.69 14.56
CA ARG A 575 -9.90 4.32 14.36
C ARG A 575 -10.43 3.79 15.68
N PHE A 576 -11.72 3.52 15.75
CA PHE A 576 -12.40 3.16 17.00
C PHE A 576 -12.36 1.65 17.29
N THR A 577 -12.22 0.83 16.26
CA THR A 577 -12.10 -0.62 16.37
C THR A 577 -10.72 -1.09 15.91
N GLU A 578 -9.94 -1.72 16.81
CA GLU A 578 -8.69 -2.40 16.47
C GLU A 578 -9.00 -3.77 15.87
N GLY A 579 -8.78 -3.89 14.57
CA GLY A 579 -9.35 -5.00 13.81
C GLY A 579 -10.64 -4.55 13.13
N SER A 580 -10.98 -5.22 12.05
CA SER A 580 -12.26 -4.99 11.41
C SER A 580 -13.31 -5.81 12.15
N PRO A 581 -14.35 -5.17 12.69
CA PRO A 581 -15.66 -5.78 12.71
C PRO A 581 -16.53 -4.89 11.81
N ASP A 582 -16.24 -4.99 10.50
CA ASP A 582 -17.23 -5.17 9.43
C ASP A 582 -16.51 -5.36 8.07
N LEU A 583 -15.69 -6.39 8.04
CA LEU A 583 -15.54 -7.27 6.90
C LEU A 583 -16.14 -8.56 7.47
N SER A 584 -17.41 -8.52 7.85
CA SER A 584 -18.13 -9.70 8.34
C SER A 584 -17.81 -10.90 7.45
N ASP A 585 -17.67 -10.67 6.14
CA ASP A 585 -17.15 -11.63 5.17
C ASP A 585 -15.82 -11.24 4.49
N TRP A 586 -14.77 -10.88 5.25
CA TRP A 586 -13.47 -11.44 4.81
C TRP A 586 -13.49 -12.99 5.01
N PHE A 587 -14.53 -13.56 5.65
CA PHE A 587 -14.48 -14.84 6.34
C PHE A 587 -15.70 -15.78 6.41
N ASP A 588 -16.95 -15.45 6.10
CA ASP A 588 -18.00 -16.49 6.10
C ASP A 588 -18.63 -16.62 4.69
N ASP A 589 -18.54 -17.82 4.12
CA ASP A 589 -19.18 -18.28 2.88
C ASP A 589 -18.87 -17.56 1.53
N LEU A 590 -17.86 -18.08 0.81
CA LEU A 590 -17.93 -18.27 -0.65
C LEU A 590 -17.90 -19.75 -0.98
#